data_AF-A0A6P3ZCA9-F1
#
_entry.id   AF-A0A6P3ZCA9-F1
#
_cell.length_a   1.000
_cell.length_b   1.000
_cell.length_c   1.000
_cell.angle_alpha   90.00
_cell.angle_beta   90.00
_cell.angle_gamma   90.00
#
_symmetry.space_group_name_H-M   'P 1'
#
loop_
_entity.id
_entity.type
_entity.pdbx_description
1 polymer ?
#
loop_
_entity_poly.entity_id
_entity_poly.type
_entity_poly.pdbx_seq_one_letter_code
_entity_poly.pdbx_strand_id
1 'polypeptide(L)'
;MSQWRHPPDVSPPYKGYRDEDWQDNDGALNTISMTHPRLPFEHPSRFVKNDSDCQPLEPGIWYYKIVEGDHILFIVNRERAGVQFDLIYDSIFERCRKHVFRKTPPTLPNQTLQ
;
A
#
# COMPACT_ATOMS: atom_id res chain seq x y z
N MET A 1 0.77 -23.99 2.77
CA MET A 1 -0.53 -24.38 3.34
C MET A 1 -0.59 -23.93 4.79
N SER A 2 -1.33 -22.87 5.07
CA SER A 2 -1.64 -22.50 6.47
C SER A 2 -2.52 -23.58 7.08
N GLN A 3 -2.16 -24.09 8.26
CA GLN A 3 -2.98 -25.04 9.00
C GLN A 3 -4.06 -24.35 9.83
N TRP A 4 -3.99 -23.03 9.96
CA TRP A 4 -4.94 -22.28 10.75
C TRP A 4 -6.24 -22.07 9.97
N ARG A 5 -7.36 -22.21 10.67
CA ARG A 5 -8.71 -21.96 10.20
C ARG A 5 -9.49 -21.26 11.29
N HIS A 6 -10.40 -20.38 10.90
CA HIS A 6 -11.29 -19.71 11.84
C HIS A 6 -12.18 -20.74 12.57
N PRO A 7 -12.30 -20.68 13.91
CA PRO A 7 -13.14 -21.62 14.65
C PRO A 7 -14.60 -21.60 14.16
N PRO A 8 -15.21 -22.78 13.92
CA PRO A 8 -16.56 -22.88 13.34
C PRO A 8 -17.67 -22.42 14.30
N ASP A 9 -17.37 -22.35 15.60
CA ASP A 9 -18.26 -21.95 16.68
C ASP A 9 -18.22 -20.44 16.97
N VAL A 10 -17.35 -19.67 16.30
CA VAL A 10 -17.20 -18.23 16.49
C VAL A 10 -17.68 -17.48 15.25
N SER A 11 -18.45 -16.40 15.43
CA SER A 11 -18.87 -15.55 14.32
C SER A 11 -17.65 -15.02 13.55
N PRO A 12 -17.67 -15.00 12.21
CA PRO A 12 -16.56 -14.46 11.43
C PRO A 12 -16.28 -12.99 11.80
N PRO A 13 -15.01 -12.56 11.73
CA PRO A 13 -14.60 -11.24 12.21
C PRO A 13 -15.17 -10.08 11.37
N TYR A 14 -15.56 -10.35 10.11
CA TYR A 14 -16.26 -9.40 9.24
C TYR A 14 -17.09 -10.14 8.18
N LYS A 15 -18.04 -9.41 7.55
CA LYS A 15 -18.88 -9.96 6.48
C LYS A 15 -18.02 -10.37 5.27
N GLY A 16 -18.18 -11.62 4.83
CA GLY A 16 -17.44 -12.15 3.67
C GLY A 16 -16.03 -12.65 4.00
N TYR A 17 -15.70 -12.82 5.29
CA TYR A 17 -14.46 -13.46 5.72
C TYR A 17 -14.29 -14.88 5.12
N ARG A 18 -13.07 -15.18 4.68
CA ARG A 18 -12.64 -16.49 4.17
C ARG A 18 -11.24 -16.79 4.68
N ASP A 19 -10.99 -18.00 5.17
CA ASP A 19 -9.66 -18.41 5.64
C ASP A 19 -8.61 -18.32 4.52
N GLU A 20 -9.01 -18.59 3.27
CA GLU A 20 -8.11 -18.57 2.11
C GLU A 20 -7.50 -17.19 1.86
N ASP A 21 -8.27 -16.12 2.10
CA ASP A 21 -7.81 -14.75 1.87
C ASP A 21 -6.64 -14.37 2.81
N TRP A 22 -6.46 -15.12 3.91
CA TRP A 22 -5.40 -14.92 4.89
C TRP A 22 -4.20 -15.84 4.69
N GLN A 23 -4.16 -16.67 3.65
CA GLN A 23 -3.06 -17.63 3.46
C GLN A 23 -1.80 -16.98 2.87
N ASP A 24 -1.98 -16.09 1.89
CA ASP A 24 -0.87 -15.39 1.25
C ASP A 24 -0.21 -14.43 2.25
N ASN A 25 1.12 -14.46 2.30
CA ASN A 25 1.92 -13.68 3.24
C ASN A 25 3.33 -13.43 2.70
N ASP A 26 4.01 -12.44 3.27
CA ASP A 26 5.39 -12.07 2.94
C ASP A 26 6.43 -12.75 3.87
N GLY A 27 6.05 -13.85 4.53
CA GLY A 27 6.85 -14.53 5.54
C GLY A 27 6.67 -13.98 6.96
N ALA A 28 5.99 -12.85 7.15
CA ALA A 28 5.69 -12.27 8.46
C ALA A 28 4.22 -11.86 8.63
N LEU A 29 3.63 -11.21 7.63
CA LEU A 29 2.28 -10.67 7.66
C LEU A 29 1.45 -11.18 6.47
N ASN A 30 0.16 -11.41 6.69
CA ASN A 30 -0.76 -11.81 5.62
C ASN A 30 -0.96 -10.65 4.64
N THR A 31 -0.94 -10.94 3.34
CA THR A 31 -1.09 -9.95 2.26
C THR A 31 -2.36 -9.12 2.44
N ILE A 32 -3.49 -9.77 2.78
CA ILE A 32 -4.76 -9.08 3.01
C ILE A 32 -4.74 -8.11 4.19
N SER A 33 -3.89 -8.36 5.20
CA SER A 33 -3.76 -7.49 6.37
C SER A 33 -2.95 -6.23 6.07
N MET A 34 -2.19 -6.21 4.97
CA MET A 34 -1.36 -5.08 4.57
C MET A 34 -2.05 -4.14 3.57
N THR A 35 -3.21 -4.51 3.00
CA THR A 35 -3.89 -3.67 1.99
C THR A 35 -4.54 -2.43 2.61
N HIS A 36 -5.33 -2.65 3.68
CA HIS A 36 -6.04 -1.61 4.43
C HIS A 36 -6.63 -2.20 5.72
N PRO A 37 -6.99 -1.36 6.71
CA PRO A 37 -7.73 -1.81 7.88
C PRO A 37 -9.11 -2.38 7.50
N ARG A 38 -9.35 -3.63 7.90
CA ARG A 38 -10.64 -4.33 7.74
C ARG A 38 -11.41 -4.47 9.06
N LEU A 39 -10.70 -4.35 10.18
CA LEU A 39 -11.22 -4.57 11.51
C LEU A 39 -11.01 -3.33 12.39
N PRO A 40 -11.98 -2.99 13.26
CA PRO A 40 -13.28 -3.67 13.43
C PRO A 40 -14.31 -3.34 12.32
N PHE A 41 -14.03 -2.36 11.49
CA PHE A 41 -14.81 -2.01 10.30
C PHE A 41 -13.88 -1.79 9.11
N GLU A 42 -14.38 -2.04 7.90
CA GLU A 42 -13.58 -1.90 6.69
C GLU A 42 -13.44 -0.43 6.30
N HIS A 43 -12.19 0.01 6.12
CA HIS A 43 -11.89 1.35 5.64
C HIS A 43 -12.01 1.42 4.10
N PRO A 44 -12.38 2.57 3.52
CA PRO A 44 -12.38 2.77 2.08
C PRO A 44 -11.00 2.52 1.49
N SER A 45 -10.95 1.73 0.41
CA SER A 45 -9.70 1.39 -0.26
C SER A 45 -9.86 1.28 -1.78
N ARG A 46 -8.73 1.42 -2.50
CA ARG A 46 -8.67 1.25 -3.95
C ARG A 46 -7.37 0.57 -4.36
N PHE A 47 -7.50 -0.51 -5.12
CA PHE A 47 -6.35 -1.19 -5.73
C PHE A 47 -5.82 -0.39 -6.92
N VAL A 48 -4.51 -0.11 -6.92
CA VAL A 48 -3.81 0.63 -7.97
C VAL A 48 -3.12 -0.36 -8.91
N LYS A 49 -3.75 -0.62 -10.06
CA LYS A 49 -3.21 -1.52 -11.11
C LYS A 49 -2.04 -0.92 -11.88
N ASN A 50 -2.16 0.36 -12.26
CA ASN A 50 -1.12 1.09 -12.97
C ASN A 50 -0.79 2.37 -12.20
N ASP A 51 0.48 2.54 -11.88
CA ASP A 51 1.03 3.67 -11.14
C ASP A 51 1.76 4.69 -12.02
N SER A 52 1.89 4.43 -13.34
CA SER A 52 2.56 5.34 -14.28
C SER A 52 1.95 6.74 -14.28
N ASP A 53 0.62 6.83 -14.16
CA ASP A 53 -0.12 8.06 -14.41
C ASP A 53 -0.39 8.90 -13.15
N CYS A 54 0.08 8.46 -11.98
CA CYS A 54 -0.13 9.12 -10.68
C CYS A 54 -1.58 9.59 -10.47
N GLN A 55 -2.53 8.67 -10.62
CA GLN A 55 -3.97 8.93 -10.49
C GLN A 55 -4.30 9.82 -9.28
N PRO A 56 -5.22 10.80 -9.40
CA PRO A 56 -5.54 11.69 -8.29
C PRO A 56 -5.95 10.90 -7.04
N LEU A 57 -5.28 11.19 -5.92
CA LEU A 57 -5.53 10.55 -4.64
C LEU A 57 -6.39 11.45 -3.75
N GLU A 58 -7.49 10.87 -3.27
CA GLU A 58 -8.44 11.51 -2.38
C GLU A 58 -8.05 11.26 -0.91
N PRO A 59 -8.14 12.28 -0.04
CA PRO A 59 -7.97 12.07 1.40
C PRO A 59 -8.98 11.05 1.96
N GLY A 60 -8.54 10.24 2.92
CA GLY A 60 -9.42 9.28 3.61
C GLY A 60 -9.61 7.92 2.94
N ILE A 61 -8.95 7.68 1.79
CA ILE A 61 -8.97 6.39 1.08
C ILE A 61 -7.58 5.74 1.13
N TRP A 62 -7.52 4.45 1.43
CA TRP A 62 -6.31 3.64 1.35
C TRP A 62 -6.05 3.18 -0.09
N TYR A 63 -4.96 3.65 -0.68
CA TYR A 63 -4.53 3.20 -2.01
C TYR A 63 -3.40 2.19 -1.85
N TYR A 64 -3.57 1.00 -2.41
CA TYR A 64 -2.59 -0.07 -2.28
C TYR A 64 -2.25 -0.70 -3.63
N LYS A 65 -1.03 -1.22 -3.73
CA LYS A 65 -0.53 -2.04 -4.84
C LYS A 65 0.10 -3.28 -4.23
N ILE A 66 -0.08 -4.43 -4.87
CA ILE A 66 0.61 -5.65 -4.48
C ILE A 66 2.03 -5.61 -5.04
N VAL A 67 2.99 -5.80 -4.15
CA VAL A 67 4.42 -5.91 -4.49
C VAL A 67 4.86 -7.29 -4.03
N GLU A 68 5.47 -8.05 -4.94
CA GLU A 68 6.02 -9.36 -4.61
C GLU A 68 7.36 -9.19 -3.90
N GLY A 69 7.48 -9.76 -2.71
CA GLY A 69 8.68 -9.68 -1.89
C GLY A 69 8.44 -10.29 -0.51
N ASP A 70 9.51 -10.60 0.19
CA ASP A 70 9.45 -10.94 1.61
C ASP A 70 9.33 -9.66 2.46
N HIS A 71 8.96 -9.81 3.73
CA HIS A 71 8.82 -8.69 4.65
C HIS A 71 10.16 -7.95 4.83
N ILE A 72 11.27 -8.69 4.77
CA ILE A 72 12.59 -8.17 5.09
C ILE A 72 13.08 -7.20 4.01
N LEU A 73 12.66 -7.38 2.76
CA LEU A 73 12.96 -6.51 1.60
C LEU A 73 12.65 -5.03 1.87
N PHE A 74 11.59 -4.75 2.63
CA PHE A 74 11.14 -3.38 2.92
C PHE A 74 11.82 -2.73 4.13
N ILE A 75 12.58 -3.49 4.93
CA ILE A 75 13.18 -2.99 6.18
C ILE A 75 14.71 -3.04 6.19
N VAL A 76 15.34 -3.87 5.36
CA VAL A 76 16.79 -3.94 5.31
C VAL A 76 17.38 -2.79 4.51
N ASN A 77 18.57 -2.34 4.91
CA ASN A 77 19.27 -1.27 4.22
C ASN A 77 19.76 -1.70 2.83
N ARG A 78 20.21 -0.71 2.05
CA ARG A 78 20.84 -0.88 0.74
C ARG A 78 21.97 -1.92 0.74
N GLU A 79 22.73 -2.05 1.82
CA GLU A 79 23.84 -3.01 1.90
C GLU A 79 23.37 -4.46 1.80
N ARG A 80 22.15 -4.76 2.26
CA ARG A 80 21.58 -6.12 2.25
C ARG A 80 20.62 -6.36 1.11
N ALA A 81 19.79 -5.38 0.73
CA ALA A 81 18.82 -5.50 -0.36
C ALA A 81 19.35 -5.01 -1.73
N GLY A 82 20.53 -4.40 -1.77
CA GLY A 82 21.16 -3.91 -2.99
C GLY A 82 20.28 -2.90 -3.73
N VAL A 83 20.30 -3.00 -5.07
CA VAL A 83 19.60 -2.07 -5.98
C VAL A 83 18.07 -2.13 -5.84
N GLN A 84 17.50 -3.25 -5.38
CA GLN A 84 16.05 -3.37 -5.23
C GLN A 84 15.50 -2.41 -4.18
N PHE A 85 16.26 -2.18 -3.11
CA PHE A 85 15.93 -1.17 -2.10
C PHE A 85 15.81 0.22 -2.73
N ASP A 86 16.84 0.64 -3.49
CA ASP A 86 16.87 1.95 -4.14
C ASP A 86 15.66 2.13 -5.07
N LEU A 87 15.37 1.14 -5.92
CA LEU A 87 14.26 1.18 -6.87
C LEU A 87 12.89 1.33 -6.18
N ILE A 88 12.66 0.62 -5.08
CA ILE A 88 11.40 0.70 -4.32
C ILE A 88 11.23 2.11 -3.74
N TYR A 89 12.23 2.60 -3.00
CA TYR A 89 12.13 3.89 -2.32
C TYR A 89 12.13 5.07 -3.30
N ASP A 90 12.91 5.00 -4.38
CA ASP A 90 12.89 6.02 -5.44
C ASP A 90 11.50 6.10 -6.08
N SER A 91 10.86 4.96 -6.37
CA SER A 91 9.51 4.94 -6.93
C SER A 91 8.47 5.54 -5.97
N ILE A 92 8.59 5.28 -4.66
CA ILE A 92 7.72 5.87 -3.63
C ILE A 92 7.90 7.39 -3.61
N PHE A 93 9.14 7.87 -3.50
CA PHE A 93 9.42 9.29 -3.41
C PHE A 93 9.03 10.05 -4.69
N GLU A 94 9.23 9.45 -5.86
CA GLU A 94 8.80 10.04 -7.12
C GLU A 94 7.29 10.25 -7.16
N ARG A 95 6.49 9.28 -6.69
CA ARG A 95 5.03 9.41 -6.61
C ARG A 95 4.59 10.46 -5.61
N CYS A 96 5.19 10.47 -4.42
CA CYS A 96 4.90 11.48 -3.41
C CYS A 96 5.11 12.89 -3.98
N ARG A 97 6.23 13.11 -4.70
CA ARG A 97 6.51 14.38 -5.39
C ARG A 97 5.44 14.71 -6.42
N LYS A 98 5.11 13.77 -7.32
CA LYS A 98 4.06 13.97 -8.35
C LYS A 98 2.71 14.35 -7.75
N HIS A 99 2.33 13.79 -6.60
CA HIS A 99 1.08 14.15 -5.94
C HIS A 99 1.11 15.54 -5.29
N VAL A 100 2.23 15.94 -4.69
CA VAL A 100 2.38 17.29 -4.10
C VAL A 100 2.27 18.38 -5.17
N PHE A 101 2.99 18.21 -6.29
CA PHE A 101 2.98 19.17 -7.40
C PHE A 101 1.62 19.27 -8.12
N ARG A 102 0.81 18.20 -8.11
CA ARG A 102 -0.55 18.24 -8.67
C ARG A 102 -1.57 18.94 -7.75
N LYS A 103 -1.39 18.88 -6.43
CA LYS A 103 -2.28 19.55 -5.46
C LYS A 103 -1.94 21.02 -5.25
N THR A 104 -0.68 21.40 -5.44
CA THR A 104 -0.20 22.77 -5.29
C THR A 104 0.53 23.16 -6.55
N PRO A 105 -0.01 24.07 -7.39
CA PRO A 105 0.78 24.67 -8.45
C PRO A 105 2.05 25.25 -7.82
N PRO A 106 3.25 25.03 -8.38
CA PRO A 106 4.44 25.71 -7.88
C PRO A 106 4.13 27.20 -7.88
N THR A 107 4.19 27.83 -6.70
CA THR A 107 4.09 29.28 -6.59
C THR A 107 5.35 29.82 -7.24
N LEU A 108 5.26 30.18 -8.52
CA LEU A 108 6.34 30.86 -9.21
C LEU A 108 6.55 32.19 -8.48
N PRO A 109 7.74 32.46 -7.91
CA PRO A 109 8.03 33.78 -7.41
C PRO A 109 8.11 34.71 -8.62
N ASN A 110 7.25 35.73 -8.63
CA ASN A 110 7.17 36.82 -9.62
C ASN A 110 6.38 36.54 -10.91
N GLN A 111 5.06 36.40 -10.81
CA GLN A 111 4.19 37.01 -11.81
C GLN A 111 3.52 38.24 -11.19
N THR A 112 4.23 39.36 -11.24
CA THR A 112 3.62 40.69 -11.12
C THR A 112 2.58 40.82 -12.22
N LEU A 113 1.31 40.93 -11.83
CA LEU A 113 0.22 41.39 -12.69
C LEU A 113 0.63 42.75 -13.28
N GLN A 114 0.80 42.81 -14.60
CA GLN A 114 0.74 44.04 -15.38
C GLN A 114 -0.67 44.19 -15.94
#